data_AF-A0A0A1ZA93-F1
#
_entry.id   AF-A0A0A1ZA93-F1
#
_cell.length_a   1.000
_cell.length_b   1.000
_cell.length_c   1.000
_cell.angle_alpha   90.00
_cell.angle_beta   90.00
_cell.angle_gamma   90.00
#
_symmetry.space_group_name_H-M   'P 1'
#
loop_
_entity.id
_entity.type
_entity.pdbx_description
1 polymer ?
#
loop_
_entity_poly.entity_id
_entity_poly.type
_entity_poly.pdbx_seq_one_letter_code
_entity_poly.pdbx_strand_id
1 'polypeptide(L)' 'MSNSGVTTESGGRQNMFPSETKPYIDETVSYDGYPQNAEKVNGRWAMIGFVALIGAYVTTGQIIPGIF' A
#
# COMPACT_ATOMS: atom_id res chain seq x y z
N MET A 1 -35.88 -8.21 5.96
CA MET A 1 -34.90 -7.36 5.25
C MET A 1 -35.23 -5.91 5.56
N SER A 2 -34.40 -5.23 6.35
CA SER A 2 -34.57 -3.80 6.62
C SER A 2 -34.06 -3.03 5.40
N ASN A 3 -34.91 -2.20 4.78
CA ASN A 3 -34.56 -1.45 3.59
C ASN A 3 -33.82 -0.18 4.02
N SER A 4 -32.49 -0.15 3.85
CA SER A 4 -31.57 0.87 4.41
C SER A 4 -31.77 2.32 3.95
N GLY A 5 -32.78 2.58 3.11
CA GLY A 5 -33.11 3.91 2.60
C GLY A 5 -34.50 4.39 2.98
N VAL A 6 -35.28 3.66 3.79
CA VAL A 6 -36.67 4.03 4.07
C VAL A 6 -36.87 4.32 5.55
N THR A 7 -37.30 5.54 5.87
CA THR A 7 -37.64 5.95 7.24
C THR A 7 -39.08 6.42 7.27
N THR A 8 -39.81 6.07 8.33
CA THR A 8 -41.19 6.53 8.53
C THR A 8 -41.16 7.64 9.57
N GLU A 9 -41.62 8.82 9.19
CA GLU A 9 -41.73 9.97 10.10
C GLU A 9 -42.88 9.78 11.09
N SER A 10 -42.84 10.50 12.22
CA SER A 10 -43.86 10.43 13.27
C SER A 10 -45.29 10.75 12.79
N GLY A 11 -45.45 11.38 11.63
CA GLY A 11 -46.73 11.66 10.97
C GLY A 11 -47.22 10.58 10.01
N GLY A 12 -46.61 9.38 10.01
CA GLY A 12 -47.03 8.26 9.17
C GLY A 12 -46.61 8.36 7.70
N ARG A 13 -45.78 9.35 7.34
CA ARG A 13 -45.24 9.51 5.98
C ARG A 13 -43.98 8.68 5.83
N GLN A 14 -43.87 7.98 4.70
CA GLN A 14 -42.72 7.17 4.36
C GLN A 14 -41.78 7.95 3.43
N ASN A 15 -40.57 8.23 3.90
CA ASN A 15 -39.53 8.88 3.12
C ASN A 15 -38.52 7.85 2.63
N MET A 16 -38.14 7.96 1.35
CA MET A 16 -37.10 7.13 0.74
C MET A 16 -35.90 8.01 0.34
N PHE A 17 -34.74 7.69 0.89
CA PHE A 17 -33.46 8.31 0.56
C PHE A 17 -32.69 7.45 -0.45
N PRO A 18 -32.03 8.05 -1.45
CA PRO A 18 -31.17 7.32 -2.37
C PRO A 18 -30.05 6.60 -1.63
N SER A 19 -29.86 5.31 -1.93
CA SER A 19 -28.69 4.57 -1.47
C SER A 19 -27.54 4.85 -2.42
N GLU A 20 -26.46 5.44 -1.92
CA GLU A 20 -25.24 5.63 -2.72
C GLU A 20 -24.52 4.30 -2.92
N THR A 21 -23.96 4.10 -4.12
CA THR A 21 -23.14 2.92 -4.41
C THR A 21 -21.80 3.06 -3.69
N LYS A 22 -21.41 2.02 -2.94
CA LYS A 22 -20.09 1.98 -2.30
C LYS A 22 -19.01 1.73 -3.36
N PRO A 23 -17.90 2.49 -3.37
CA PRO A 23 -16.78 2.17 -4.25
C PRO A 23 -16.22 0.80 -3.87
N TYR A 24 -16.07 -0.08 -4.87
CA TYR A 24 -15.39 -1.37 -4.72
C TYR A 24 -13.91 -1.16 -5.08
N ILE A 25 -13.03 -1.54 -4.17
CA ILE A 25 -11.59 -1.58 -4.43
C ILE A 25 -11.31 -2.98 -4.98
N ASP A 26 -10.91 -3.05 -6.24
CA ASP A 26 -10.48 -4.30 -6.83
C ASP A 26 -9.05 -4.63 -6.39
N GLU A 27 -8.92 -5.46 -5.36
CA GLU A 27 -7.63 -5.92 -4.83
C GLU A 27 -6.81 -6.72 -5.87
N THR A 28 -7.42 -7.20 -6.96
CA THR A 28 -6.70 -7.89 -8.04
C THR A 28 -5.92 -6.92 -8.93
N VAL A 29 -6.33 -5.66 -8.95
CA VAL A 29 -5.61 -4.54 -9.58
C VAL A 29 -4.86 -3.79 -8.47
N SER A 30 -3.85 -4.45 -7.91
CA SER A 30 -2.94 -3.87 -6.92
C SER A 30 -2.03 -2.82 -7.57
N TYR A 31 -2.61 -1.69 -7.99
CA TYR A 31 -1.87 -0.50 -8.38
C TYR A 31 -1.42 0.22 -7.10
N ASP A 32 -0.43 -0.35 -6.42
CA ASP A 32 0.46 0.43 -5.58
C ASP A 32 1.05 1.49 -6.51
N GLY A 33 0.79 2.77 -6.29
CA GLY A 33 1.19 3.83 -7.22
C GLY A 33 2.68 3.75 -7.61
N TYR A 34 3.01 4.29 -8.78
CA TYR A 34 4.39 4.42 -9.26
C TYR A 34 5.41 4.88 -8.18
N PRO A 35 5.11 5.91 -7.33
CA PRO A 35 6.07 6.34 -6.32
C PRO A 35 6.30 5.30 -5.21
N GLN A 36 5.27 4.59 -4.75
CA GLN A 36 5.41 3.58 -3.70
C GLN A 36 6.24 2.38 -4.16
N ASN A 37 6.10 1.99 -5.43
CA ASN A 37 6.93 0.93 -6.01
C ASN A 37 8.38 1.37 -6.16
N ALA A 38 8.62 2.61 -6.59
CA ALA A 38 9.97 3.16 -6.69
C ALA A 38 10.68 3.19 -5.32
N GLU A 39 9.97 3.60 -4.26
CA GLU A 39 10.50 3.58 -2.88
C GLU A 39 10.84 2.16 -2.41
N LYS A 40 9.94 1.19 -2.62
CA LYS A 40 10.18 -0.22 -2.26
C LYS A 40 11.39 -0.79 -2.99
N VAL A 41 11.53 -0.51 -4.28
CA VAL A 41 12.66 -0.99 -5.09
C VAL A 41 13.97 -0.36 -4.64
N ASN A 42 14.01 0.96 -4.44
CA ASN A 42 15.20 1.66 -3.96
C ASN A 42 15.63 1.17 -2.57
N GLY A 43 14.67 0.96 -1.66
CA GLY A 43 14.94 0.40 -0.33
C GLY A 43 15.58 -1.00 -0.39
N ARG A 44 15.10 -1.88 -1.28
CA ARG A 44 15.67 -3.24 -1.45
C ARG A 44 17.10 -3.20 -1.98
N TRP A 45 17.38 -2.35 -2.97
CA TRP A 45 18.74 -2.19 -3.50
C TRP A 45 19.70 -1.67 -2.43
N ALA A 46 19.26 -0.71 -1.61
CA ALA A 46 20.07 -0.20 -0.50
C ALA A 46 20.40 -1.29 0.53
N MET A 47 19.42 -2.15 0.88
CA MET A 47 19.64 -3.28 1.80
C MET A 47 20.66 -4.28 1.25
N ILE A 48 20.58 -4.62 -0.05
CA ILE A 48 21.56 -5.49 -0.70
C ILE A 48 22.96 -4.87 -0.66
N GLY A 49 23.07 -3.57 -0.96
CA GLY A 49 24.34 -2.85 -0.89
C GLY A 49 24.96 -2.87 0.52
N PHE A 50 24.13 -2.74 1.56
CA PHE A 50 24.59 -2.82 2.94
C PHE A 50 25.10 -4.21 3.32
N VAL A 51 24.37 -5.28 2.95
CA VAL A 51 24.81 -6.65 3.21
C VAL A 51 26.07 -6.99 2.42
N ALA A 52 26.17 -6.51 1.18
CA ALA A 52 27.38 -6.67 0.36
C ALA A 52 28.59 -5.97 0.98
N LEU A 53 28.41 -4.78 1.56
CA LEU A 53 29.46 -4.04 2.26
C LEU A 53 29.95 -4.81 3.50
N ILE A 54 29.03 -5.37 4.30
CA ILE A 54 29.40 -6.22 5.44
C ILE A 54 30.16 -7.46 4.95
N GLY A 55 29.64 -8.13 3.92
CA GLY A 55 30.28 -9.32 3.33
C GLY A 55 31.68 -9.02 2.79
N ALA A 56 31.85 -7.86 2.14
CA ALA A 56 33.14 -7.39 1.65
C ALA A 56 34.12 -7.18 2.81
N TYR A 57 33.69 -6.49 3.88
CA TYR A 57 34.53 -6.29 5.06
C TYR A 57 34.96 -7.62 5.73
N VAL A 58 34.04 -8.58 5.85
CA VAL A 58 34.34 -9.89 6.45
C VAL A 58 35.31 -10.72 5.58
N THR A 59 35.20 -10.62 4.26
CA THR A 59 36.00 -11.45 3.33
C THR A 59 37.35 -10.85 2.96
N THR A 60 37.45 -9.53 2.80
CA THR A 60 38.67 -8.84 2.34
C THR A 60 39.32 -7.94 3.40
N GLY A 61 38.66 -7.74 4.56
CA GLY A 61 39.12 -6.82 5.61
C GLY A 61 39.00 -5.33 5.23
N GLN A 62 38.46 -5.02 4.05
CA GLN A 62 38.30 -3.67 3.52
C GLN A 62 36.82 -3.37 3.31
N ILE A 63 36.38 -2.18 3.74
CA ILE A 63 34.99 -1.72 3.55
C ILE A 63 34.67 -1.56 2.05
N ILE A 64 35.67 -1.21 1.24
CA ILE A 64 35.59 -1.20 -0.21
C ILE A 64 36.80 -1.93 -0.77
N PRO A 65 36.66 -3.15 -1.31
CA PRO A 65 37.76 -3.85 -1.96
C PRO A 65 38.13 -3.13 -3.26
N GLY A 66 39.38 -2.65 -3.36
CA GLY A 66 39.94 -2.13 -4.62
C GLY A 66 39.78 -0.62 -4.88
N ILE A 67 39.36 0.19 -3.91
CA ILE A 67 39.58 1.65 -3.95
C ILE A 67 40.82 1.96 -3.09
N PHE A 68 41.91 2.34 -3.74
CA PHE A 68 43.16 2.83 -3.11
C PHE A 68 43.14 4.34 -3.01
#